data_AF-A0A8J7RIX5-F1
#
_entry.id   AF-A0A8J7RIX5-F1
#
_cell.length_a   1.000
_cell.length_b   1.000
_cell.length_c   1.000
_cell.angle_alpha   90.00
_cell.angle_beta   90.00
_cell.angle_gamma   90.00
#
_symmetry.space_group_name_H-M   'P 1'
#
loop_
_entity.id
_entity.type
_entity.pdbx_description
1 polymer ?
#
loop_
_entity_poly.entity_id
_entity_poly.type
_entity_poly.pdbx_seq_one_letter_code
_entity_poly.pdbx_strand_id
1 'polypeptide(L)'
;MYLEVADAFSKAPPPTQSGRGLAAVELYSGAGGMSLGLAEAGFEILRAYDHSAAAVAAYNRNIGYHAVAADLTNMATMISQLVALRPDLVAGGPPCQDFSSAGPRAEGDRANHTRIFACYVSCIGPEWFIMENVSRARNSDAWKDARAMLSRAGYGMSEMVLDASFYGVPQKRKRFIVIGRRGERDNFMDASIRNAAAPEPMPLRALFGSSIGDHFYSHPRAADRRGVWSVDGPGPTVRNARRPQPRSYEPHPNDSNFAEAQAIYMRPFFDGRGVWSLDESAPAIVRTSREKPRQSYLDKPHHGDPSPASTAYVLTQSDVSLIQGFPVSWDWSGSLSRDVDQMIANAVPPPLARILGSEILKRHFGESSPEVPGNFGQWLAKTGKRPQVVANVKWRAKQAWQLLGGRDLRCRGAEALALEEAMSREGLPCAKKSDFRRALRDFRDWQENVSSKRGRHPAR
;
A
#
# COMPACT_ATOMS: atom_id res chain seq x y z
N MET A 1 30.25 -3.91 5.98
CA MET A 1 29.77 -3.21 4.75
C MET A 1 28.30 -3.55 4.45
N TYR A 2 27.41 -3.45 5.45
CA TYR A 2 25.95 -3.73 5.32
C TYR A 2 25.09 -2.62 5.94
N LEU A 3 25.70 -1.52 6.41
CA LEU A 3 25.03 -0.51 7.25
C LEU A 3 24.68 0.78 6.48
N GLU A 4 25.42 1.13 5.44
CA GLU A 4 25.33 2.45 4.79
C GLU A 4 24.16 2.56 3.79
N VAL A 5 23.68 1.43 3.23
CA VAL A 5 22.55 1.43 2.28
C VAL A 5 21.20 1.66 2.98
N ALA A 6 21.10 1.34 4.27
CA ALA A 6 19.88 1.54 5.05
C ALA A 6 19.59 3.04 5.31
N ASP A 7 20.61 3.88 5.37
CA ASP A 7 20.50 5.28 5.80
C ASP A 7 19.84 6.18 4.73
N ALA A 8 19.74 5.71 3.48
CA ALA A 8 18.97 6.36 2.41
C ALA A 8 17.46 6.46 2.72
N PHE A 9 16.95 5.69 3.69
CA PHE A 9 15.55 5.66 4.11
C PHE A 9 15.31 6.16 5.54
N SER A 10 16.35 6.54 6.29
CA SER A 10 16.27 6.81 7.75
C SER A 10 15.70 8.18 8.13
N LYS A 11 15.61 9.12 7.19
CA LYS A 11 15.11 10.48 7.44
C LYS A 11 13.58 10.51 7.59
N ALA A 12 13.13 10.11 8.78
CA ALA A 12 11.81 10.45 9.29
C ALA A 12 11.56 11.97 9.14
N PRO A 13 10.33 12.39 8.81
CA PRO A 13 10.01 13.81 8.71
C PRO A 13 10.26 14.52 10.05
N PRO A 14 10.73 15.78 10.05
CA PRO A 14 10.90 16.53 11.30
C PRO A 14 9.54 16.66 12.00
N PRO A 15 9.49 16.54 13.35
CA PRO A 15 8.23 16.57 14.09
C PRO A 15 7.48 17.88 13.85
N THR A 16 6.19 17.78 13.54
CA THR A 16 5.35 18.95 13.21
C THR A 16 5.21 19.86 14.43
N GLN A 17 5.33 21.18 14.20
CA GLN A 17 5.47 22.18 15.28
C GLN A 17 4.17 22.49 16.06
N SER A 18 3.15 21.63 16.00
CA SER A 18 1.85 21.88 16.63
C SER A 18 1.15 20.60 17.13
N GLY A 19 1.48 20.18 18.36
CA GLY A 19 0.51 19.54 19.26
C GLY A 19 0.05 18.10 18.96
N ARG A 20 0.94 17.13 19.22
CA ARG A 20 0.73 15.66 19.16
C ARG A 20 0.55 15.10 17.73
N GLY A 21 1.19 13.95 17.48
CA GLY A 21 0.95 13.18 16.25
C GLY A 21 -0.44 12.52 16.26
N LEU A 22 -1.00 12.24 15.08
CA LEU A 22 -2.31 11.60 14.98
C LEU A 22 -2.28 10.20 15.60
N ALA A 23 -3.32 9.87 16.38
CA ALA A 23 -3.41 8.63 17.12
C ALA A 23 -4.06 7.52 16.27
N ALA A 24 -3.37 6.38 16.13
CA ALA A 24 -3.78 5.27 15.29
C ALA A 24 -4.08 3.98 16.09
N VAL A 25 -4.99 3.16 15.56
CA VAL A 25 -5.19 1.77 16.00
C VAL A 25 -5.14 0.84 14.79
N GLU A 26 -4.39 -0.27 14.88
CA GLU A 26 -4.36 -1.31 13.84
C GLU A 26 -5.24 -2.51 14.20
N LEU A 27 -6.10 -2.93 13.26
CA LEU A 27 -6.90 -4.14 13.32
C LEU A 27 -6.36 -5.16 12.31
N TYR A 28 -6.29 -6.44 12.69
CA TYR A 28 -5.63 -7.50 11.90
C TYR A 28 -4.14 -7.20 11.68
N SER A 29 -3.44 -6.81 12.75
CA SER A 29 -2.09 -6.25 12.64
C SER A 29 -1.02 -7.24 12.16
N GLY A 30 -1.25 -8.55 12.31
CA GLY A 30 -0.20 -9.55 12.19
C GLY A 30 1.01 -9.17 13.04
N ALA A 31 2.19 -9.14 12.43
CA ALA A 31 3.42 -8.70 13.08
C ALA A 31 3.58 -7.16 13.19
N GLY A 32 2.65 -6.34 12.67
CA GLY A 32 2.71 -4.88 12.77
C GLY A 32 3.25 -4.17 11.52
N GLY A 33 3.11 -4.78 10.34
CA GLY A 33 3.62 -4.20 9.09
C GLY A 33 3.03 -2.82 8.74
N MET A 34 1.74 -2.59 9.03
CA MET A 34 1.17 -1.25 8.87
C MET A 34 1.61 -0.32 10.00
N SER A 35 1.55 -0.77 11.26
CA SER A 35 1.92 0.06 12.41
C SER A 35 3.37 0.56 12.37
N LEU A 36 4.33 -0.24 11.88
CA LEU A 36 5.70 0.23 11.67
C LEU A 36 5.71 1.42 10.69
N GLY A 37 5.14 1.25 9.50
CA GLY A 37 5.12 2.31 8.50
C GLY A 37 4.35 3.56 8.94
N LEU A 38 3.25 3.39 9.68
CA LEU A 38 2.50 4.50 10.28
C LEU A 38 3.30 5.23 11.36
N ALA A 39 4.03 4.51 12.21
CA ALA A 39 4.93 5.11 13.21
C ALA A 39 6.08 5.88 12.53
N GLU A 40 6.73 5.28 11.51
CA GLU A 40 7.76 5.96 10.71
C GLU A 40 7.22 7.20 9.95
N ALA A 41 5.93 7.26 9.64
CA ALA A 41 5.27 8.43 9.06
C ALA A 41 4.96 9.53 10.09
N GLY A 42 4.87 9.20 11.38
CA GLY A 42 4.59 10.14 12.47
C GLY A 42 3.26 9.92 13.23
N PHE A 43 2.62 8.76 13.11
CA PHE A 43 1.45 8.40 13.92
C PHE A 43 1.83 7.84 15.30
N GLU A 44 1.04 8.17 16.32
CA GLU A 44 1.13 7.53 17.64
C GLU A 44 0.26 6.26 17.64
N ILE A 45 0.87 5.07 17.68
CA ILE A 45 0.10 3.82 17.70
C ILE A 45 -0.41 3.53 19.12
N LEU A 46 -1.72 3.69 19.33
CA LEU A 46 -2.36 3.49 20.64
C LEU A 46 -2.48 1.99 20.99
N ARG A 47 -2.95 1.18 20.04
CA ARG A 47 -3.17 -0.26 20.17
C ARG A 47 -3.09 -0.95 18.82
N ALA A 48 -2.75 -2.23 18.84
CA ALA A 48 -2.89 -3.13 17.71
C ALA A 48 -3.60 -4.43 18.14
N TYR A 49 -4.31 -5.07 17.22
CA TYR A 49 -5.09 -6.27 17.52
C TYR A 49 -4.98 -7.32 16.41
N ASP A 50 -4.64 -8.55 16.80
CA ASP A 50 -4.67 -9.73 15.92
C ASP A 50 -5.07 -10.97 16.72
N HIS A 51 -5.67 -11.97 16.06
CA HIS A 51 -5.99 -13.26 16.68
C HIS A 51 -4.75 -14.11 17.03
N SER A 52 -3.62 -13.87 16.37
CA SER A 52 -2.42 -14.69 16.49
C SER A 52 -1.52 -14.19 17.61
N ALA A 53 -1.53 -14.89 18.74
CA ALA A 53 -0.64 -14.60 19.87
C ALA A 53 0.85 -14.60 19.48
N ALA A 54 1.26 -15.44 18.52
CA ALA A 54 2.63 -15.44 17.99
C ALA A 54 2.95 -14.16 17.21
N ALA A 55 1.99 -13.62 16.46
CA ALA A 55 2.16 -12.38 15.71
C ALA A 55 2.15 -11.15 16.61
N VAL A 56 1.27 -11.14 17.62
CA VAL A 56 1.26 -10.13 18.71
C VAL A 56 2.57 -10.15 19.51
N ALA A 57 3.15 -11.33 19.77
CA ALA A 57 4.45 -11.42 20.41
C ALA A 57 5.59 -10.86 19.53
N ALA A 58 5.57 -11.12 18.21
CA ALA A 58 6.52 -10.53 17.27
C ALA A 58 6.37 -9.01 17.13
N TYR A 59 5.13 -8.51 17.09
CA TYR A 59 4.82 -7.08 17.12
C TYR A 59 5.42 -6.43 18.39
N ASN A 60 5.09 -6.97 19.57
CA ASN A 60 5.40 -6.33 20.85
C ASN A 60 6.90 -6.23 21.15
N ARG A 61 7.73 -7.13 20.58
CA ARG A 61 9.20 -7.05 20.66
C ARG A 61 9.81 -5.94 19.81
N ASN A 62 9.09 -5.43 18.80
CA ASN A 62 9.64 -4.53 17.79
C ASN A 62 9.05 -3.11 17.81
N ILE A 63 7.72 -2.97 17.92
CA ILE A 63 7.03 -1.66 17.97
C ILE A 63 6.71 -1.25 19.42
N GLY A 64 6.66 -2.22 20.34
CA GLY A 64 6.38 -2.02 21.76
C GLY A 64 5.05 -2.64 22.20
N TYR A 65 4.87 -2.73 23.53
CA TYR A 65 3.85 -3.55 24.20
C TYR A 65 2.43 -2.96 24.18
N HIS A 66 1.89 -2.76 22.97
CA HIS A 66 0.52 -2.28 22.74
C HIS A 66 -0.28 -3.12 21.74
N ALA A 67 0.28 -4.20 21.18
CA ALA A 67 -0.51 -5.23 20.51
C ALA A 67 -1.13 -6.21 21.51
N VAL A 68 -2.39 -6.59 21.28
CA VAL A 68 -3.18 -7.48 22.12
C VAL A 68 -3.76 -8.62 21.29
N ALA A 69 -3.65 -9.86 21.81
CA ALA A 69 -4.27 -11.02 21.18
C ALA A 69 -5.79 -10.98 21.38
N ALA A 70 -6.55 -10.84 20.29
CA ALA A 70 -8.00 -10.64 20.34
C ALA A 70 -8.73 -11.23 19.13
N ASP A 71 -9.89 -11.84 19.37
CA ASP A 71 -10.83 -12.23 18.31
C ASP A 71 -11.68 -11.02 17.91
N LEU A 72 -11.37 -10.45 16.74
CA LEU A 72 -12.08 -9.31 16.17
C LEU A 72 -13.50 -9.63 15.68
N THR A 73 -13.95 -10.88 15.71
CA THR A 73 -15.38 -11.20 15.50
C THR A 73 -16.25 -10.85 16.72
N ASN A 74 -15.68 -10.77 17.93
CA ASN A 74 -16.36 -10.36 19.16
C ASN A 74 -16.53 -8.83 19.23
N MET A 75 -17.23 -8.27 18.25
CA MET A 75 -17.48 -6.83 18.10
C MET A 75 -18.14 -6.21 19.35
N ALA A 76 -19.03 -6.92 20.03
CA ALA A 76 -19.73 -6.43 21.22
C ALA A 76 -18.76 -6.05 22.34
N THR A 77 -17.72 -6.85 22.57
CA THR A 77 -16.67 -6.54 23.56
C THR A 77 -15.73 -5.47 22.99
N MET A 78 -15.21 -5.70 21.79
CA MET A 78 -14.13 -4.90 21.20
C MET A 78 -14.50 -3.46 20.89
N ILE A 79 -15.70 -3.18 20.38
CA ILE A 79 -16.13 -1.81 20.01
C ILE A 79 -16.08 -0.88 21.23
N SER A 80 -16.51 -1.34 22.41
CA SER A 80 -16.51 -0.52 23.63
C SER A 80 -15.10 -0.02 24.01
N GLN A 81 -14.11 -0.91 23.92
CA GLN A 81 -12.70 -0.61 24.20
C GLN A 81 -12.12 0.33 23.15
N LEU A 82 -12.40 0.08 21.88
CA LEU A 82 -11.88 0.85 20.74
C LEU A 82 -12.47 2.28 20.69
N VAL A 83 -13.73 2.46 21.04
CA VAL A 83 -14.37 3.79 21.17
C VAL A 83 -13.70 4.60 22.30
N ALA A 84 -13.36 3.97 23.42
CA ALA A 84 -12.71 4.65 24.56
C ALA A 84 -11.30 5.19 24.21
N LEU A 85 -10.58 4.56 23.27
CA LEU A 85 -9.29 5.04 22.79
C LEU A 85 -9.40 6.34 21.96
N ARG A 86 -10.55 6.60 21.32
CA ARG A 86 -10.81 7.73 20.42
C ARG A 86 -9.68 7.98 19.38
N PRO A 87 -9.32 6.98 18.55
CA PRO A 87 -8.28 7.15 17.54
C PRO A 87 -8.69 8.10 16.41
N ASP A 88 -7.73 8.87 15.90
CA ASP A 88 -7.88 9.66 14.68
C ASP A 88 -7.88 8.78 13.42
N LEU A 89 -7.18 7.65 13.47
CA LEU A 89 -7.04 6.67 12.39
C LEU A 89 -7.33 5.24 12.86
N VAL A 90 -8.19 4.52 12.15
CA VAL A 90 -8.27 3.04 12.22
C VAL A 90 -7.68 2.42 10.96
N ALA A 91 -6.59 1.67 11.09
CA ALA A 91 -5.94 0.96 10.00
C ALA A 91 -6.19 -0.56 10.08
N GLY A 92 -6.07 -1.29 8.97
CA GLY A 92 -6.04 -2.76 9.03
C GLY A 92 -6.01 -3.49 7.70
N GLY A 93 -5.66 -4.78 7.76
CA GLY A 93 -5.62 -5.69 6.62
C GLY A 93 -6.56 -6.91 6.78
N PRO A 94 -7.90 -6.73 6.74
CA PRO A 94 -8.84 -7.82 6.99
C PRO A 94 -8.66 -9.01 6.03
N PRO A 95 -8.57 -10.26 6.54
CA PRO A 95 -8.24 -11.44 5.74
C PRO A 95 -9.33 -11.75 4.71
N CYS A 96 -8.92 -11.98 3.46
CA CYS A 96 -9.80 -12.17 2.31
C CYS A 96 -9.57 -13.54 1.65
N GLN A 97 -9.82 -14.59 2.44
CA GLN A 97 -9.41 -15.96 2.11
C GLN A 97 -10.42 -16.74 1.26
N ASP A 98 -11.67 -16.30 1.14
CA ASP A 98 -12.74 -16.98 0.38
C ASP A 98 -12.69 -16.74 -1.14
N PHE A 99 -11.48 -16.74 -1.69
CA PHE A 99 -11.29 -17.13 -3.08
C PHE A 99 -10.02 -17.98 -3.16
N SER A 100 -10.17 -19.29 -3.05
CA SER A 100 -9.23 -20.22 -3.67
C SER A 100 -9.33 -20.08 -5.19
N SER A 101 -8.21 -20.07 -5.91
CA SER A 101 -8.21 -20.25 -7.37
C SER A 101 -8.38 -21.73 -7.78
N ALA A 102 -8.92 -22.55 -6.88
CA ALA A 102 -9.13 -23.99 -7.02
C ALA A 102 -10.30 -24.40 -6.09
N GLY A 103 -11.52 -24.42 -6.63
CA GLY A 103 -12.75 -24.75 -5.90
C GLY A 103 -13.98 -24.00 -6.45
N PRO A 104 -15.22 -24.43 -6.11
CA PRO A 104 -16.44 -23.71 -6.46
C PRO A 104 -16.49 -22.31 -5.84
N ARG A 105 -17.16 -21.37 -6.50
CA ARG A 105 -17.24 -19.96 -6.08
C ARG A 105 -18.36 -19.73 -5.04
N ALA A 106 -18.06 -19.99 -3.77
CA ALA A 106 -18.86 -19.52 -2.64
C ALA A 106 -18.04 -18.51 -1.80
N GLU A 107 -18.63 -17.37 -1.41
CA GLU A 107 -18.09 -16.59 -0.29
C GLU A 107 -18.33 -17.41 0.99
N GLY A 108 -17.25 -17.81 1.68
CA GLY A 108 -17.30 -18.43 2.99
C GLY A 108 -17.29 -17.42 4.14
N ASP A 109 -17.12 -17.91 5.37
CA ASP A 109 -17.25 -17.11 6.60
C ASP A 109 -16.21 -15.99 6.74
N ARG A 110 -15.06 -16.07 6.05
CA ARG A 110 -13.93 -15.12 6.23
C ARG A 110 -14.13 -13.84 5.43
N ALA A 111 -14.96 -13.86 4.37
CA ALA A 111 -15.46 -12.68 3.66
C ALA A 111 -16.20 -11.71 4.60
N ASN A 112 -16.66 -12.19 5.76
CA ASN A 112 -17.22 -11.35 6.82
C ASN A 112 -16.19 -10.36 7.41
N HIS A 113 -14.87 -10.64 7.40
CA HIS A 113 -13.88 -9.75 8.02
C HIS A 113 -13.80 -8.34 7.42
N THR A 114 -14.06 -8.20 6.11
CA THR A 114 -14.19 -6.89 5.44
C THR A 114 -15.43 -6.13 5.93
N ARG A 115 -16.55 -6.83 6.14
CA ARG A 115 -17.79 -6.28 6.69
C ARG A 115 -17.61 -5.89 8.17
N ILE A 116 -16.94 -6.73 8.96
CA ILE A 116 -16.54 -6.48 10.36
C ILE A 116 -15.61 -5.25 10.48
N PHE A 117 -14.62 -5.10 9.59
CA PHE A 117 -13.76 -3.90 9.57
C PHE A 117 -14.59 -2.63 9.35
N ALA A 118 -15.55 -2.67 8.41
CA ALA A 118 -16.48 -1.57 8.20
C ALA A 118 -17.43 -1.34 9.40
N CYS A 119 -17.84 -2.37 10.15
CA CYS A 119 -18.54 -2.20 11.43
C CYS A 119 -17.67 -1.40 12.42
N TYR A 120 -16.43 -1.81 12.67
CA TYR A 120 -15.53 -1.12 13.59
C TYR A 120 -15.35 0.35 13.21
N VAL A 121 -15.01 0.66 11.96
CA VAL A 121 -14.84 2.06 11.51
C VAL A 121 -16.15 2.86 11.62
N SER A 122 -17.30 2.24 11.34
CA SER A 122 -18.61 2.91 11.44
C SER A 122 -19.04 3.18 12.89
N CYS A 123 -18.66 2.31 13.84
CA CYS A 123 -19.02 2.43 15.26
C CYS A 123 -18.02 3.25 16.08
N ILE A 124 -16.73 3.21 15.75
CA ILE A 124 -15.67 4.02 16.39
C ILE A 124 -15.73 5.46 15.86
N GLY A 125 -16.03 5.63 14.56
CA GLY A 125 -16.12 6.94 13.91
C GLY A 125 -14.83 7.78 13.88
N PRO A 126 -13.61 7.20 13.69
CA PRO A 126 -12.36 7.97 13.58
C PRO A 126 -12.42 9.02 12.46
N GLU A 127 -11.55 10.03 12.47
CA GLU A 127 -11.51 10.97 11.32
C GLU A 127 -11.14 10.23 10.03
N TRP A 128 -10.21 9.27 10.13
CA TRP A 128 -9.60 8.51 9.03
C TRP A 128 -9.74 6.99 9.18
N PHE A 129 -9.71 6.29 8.05
CA PHE A 129 -9.36 4.86 8.03
C PHE A 129 -8.46 4.48 6.85
N ILE A 130 -7.69 3.40 7.02
CA ILE A 130 -6.94 2.71 5.96
C ILE A 130 -7.34 1.23 5.96
N MET A 131 -7.75 0.70 4.82
CA MET A 131 -7.93 -0.74 4.62
C MET A 131 -6.97 -1.26 3.53
N GLU A 132 -6.14 -2.25 3.87
CA GLU A 132 -5.45 -3.09 2.88
C GLU A 132 -6.31 -4.31 2.53
N ASN A 133 -6.25 -4.72 1.27
CA ASN A 133 -6.74 -6.03 0.87
C ASN A 133 -6.05 -6.54 -0.40
N VAL A 134 -6.28 -7.82 -0.75
CA VAL A 134 -5.87 -8.36 -2.06
C VAL A 134 -6.62 -7.68 -3.20
N SER A 135 -5.95 -7.48 -4.34
CA SER A 135 -6.47 -6.69 -5.49
C SER A 135 -7.88 -7.09 -5.96
N ARG A 136 -8.23 -8.38 -5.89
CA ARG A 136 -9.56 -8.93 -6.23
C ARG A 136 -10.69 -8.43 -5.33
N ALA A 137 -10.40 -8.06 -4.09
CA ALA A 137 -11.41 -7.72 -3.08
C ALA A 137 -12.24 -6.49 -3.46
N ARG A 138 -11.67 -5.60 -4.29
CA ARG A 138 -12.38 -4.45 -4.88
C ARG A 138 -13.71 -4.81 -5.54
N ASN A 139 -13.85 -6.03 -6.05
CA ASN A 139 -15.04 -6.48 -6.79
C ASN A 139 -15.91 -7.47 -5.99
N SER A 140 -15.57 -7.78 -4.73
CA SER A 140 -16.32 -8.71 -3.88
C SER A 140 -17.65 -8.12 -3.41
N ASP A 141 -18.60 -8.98 -3.04
CA ASP A 141 -19.84 -8.52 -2.41
C ASP A 141 -19.56 -8.01 -0.99
N ALA A 142 -18.61 -8.64 -0.28
CA ALA A 142 -18.07 -8.14 0.98
C ALA A 142 -17.57 -6.69 0.94
N TRP A 143 -16.93 -6.25 -0.17
CA TRP A 143 -16.55 -4.84 -0.31
C TRP A 143 -17.73 -3.94 -0.66
N LYS A 144 -18.68 -4.38 -1.48
CA LYS A 144 -19.89 -3.58 -1.80
C LYS A 144 -20.66 -3.24 -0.54
N ASP A 145 -20.84 -4.21 0.35
CA ASP A 145 -21.51 -4.04 1.65
C ASP A 145 -20.72 -3.09 2.56
N ALA A 146 -19.43 -3.35 2.75
CA ALA A 146 -18.53 -2.53 3.56
C ALA A 146 -18.49 -1.06 3.09
N ARG A 147 -18.34 -0.84 1.78
CA ARG A 147 -18.39 0.48 1.14
C ARG A 147 -19.72 1.19 1.38
N ALA A 148 -20.84 0.47 1.31
CA ALA A 148 -22.16 1.02 1.58
C ALA A 148 -22.32 1.42 3.06
N MET A 149 -21.78 0.65 4.00
CA MET A 149 -21.74 0.98 5.43
C MET A 149 -20.90 2.25 5.68
N LEU A 150 -19.67 2.29 5.18
CA LEU A 150 -18.75 3.41 5.33
C LEU A 150 -19.31 4.70 4.70
N SER A 151 -19.93 4.62 3.52
CA SER A 151 -20.56 5.79 2.89
C SER A 151 -21.81 6.30 3.62
N ARG A 152 -22.54 5.42 4.35
CA ARG A 152 -23.62 5.80 5.27
C ARG A 152 -23.11 6.41 6.57
N ALA A 153 -21.97 5.93 7.10
CA ALA A 153 -21.26 6.53 8.23
C ALA A 153 -20.59 7.88 7.90
N GLY A 154 -20.72 8.36 6.65
CA GLY A 154 -20.33 9.71 6.25
C GLY A 154 -18.89 9.84 5.73
N TYR A 155 -18.21 8.73 5.43
CA TYR A 155 -16.88 8.77 4.81
C TYR A 155 -16.98 9.00 3.29
N GLY A 156 -16.04 9.78 2.76
CA GLY A 156 -15.64 9.73 1.35
C GLY A 156 -14.41 8.83 1.21
N MET A 157 -14.30 8.09 0.11
CA MET A 157 -13.29 7.04 -0.07
C MET A 157 -12.48 7.20 -1.36
N SER A 158 -11.16 7.06 -1.26
CA SER A 158 -10.24 6.85 -2.38
C SER A 158 -9.92 5.36 -2.49
N GLU A 159 -10.23 4.74 -3.64
CA GLU A 159 -10.26 3.28 -3.83
C GLU A 159 -9.37 2.86 -5.01
N MET A 160 -8.20 2.28 -4.72
CA MET A 160 -7.16 2.04 -5.73
C MET A 160 -6.47 0.70 -5.57
N VAL A 161 -6.01 0.11 -6.69
CA VAL A 161 -5.12 -1.05 -6.67
C VAL A 161 -3.71 -0.56 -6.92
N LEU A 162 -2.90 -0.51 -5.87
CA LEU A 162 -1.49 -0.11 -5.93
C LEU A 162 -0.61 -1.34 -6.14
N ASP A 163 0.52 -1.15 -6.82
CA ASP A 163 1.60 -2.14 -6.86
C ASP A 163 2.75 -1.61 -6.01
N ALA A 164 3.09 -2.31 -4.92
CA ALA A 164 4.01 -1.82 -3.89
C ALA A 164 5.43 -1.50 -4.44
N SER A 165 5.77 -2.05 -5.61
CA SER A 165 6.99 -1.72 -6.36
C SER A 165 7.21 -0.23 -6.57
N PHE A 166 6.14 0.56 -6.75
CA PHE A 166 6.25 2.01 -6.94
C PHE A 166 6.24 2.79 -5.62
N TYR A 167 6.22 2.11 -4.46
CA TYR A 167 6.03 2.70 -3.13
C TYR A 167 7.09 2.21 -2.14
N GLY A 168 8.35 2.17 -2.58
CA GLY A 168 9.51 1.88 -1.71
C GLY A 168 9.65 0.42 -1.25
N VAL A 169 9.03 -0.54 -1.95
CA VAL A 169 9.12 -1.97 -1.65
C VAL A 169 9.63 -2.68 -2.90
N PRO A 170 10.70 -3.49 -2.87
CA PRO A 170 11.22 -4.15 -4.09
C PRO A 170 10.40 -5.39 -4.51
N GLN A 171 9.07 -5.32 -4.43
CA GLN A 171 8.11 -6.42 -4.64
C GLN A 171 6.90 -5.98 -5.48
N LYS A 172 6.57 -6.71 -6.55
CA LYS A 172 5.37 -6.56 -7.39
C LYS A 172 4.11 -7.07 -6.64
N ARG A 173 3.80 -6.42 -5.52
CA ARG A 173 2.72 -6.76 -4.58
C ARG A 173 1.50 -5.89 -4.86
N LYS A 174 0.63 -6.35 -5.78
CA LYS A 174 -0.64 -5.66 -6.04
C LYS A 174 -1.63 -5.82 -4.89
N ARG A 175 -2.12 -4.68 -4.37
CA ARG A 175 -3.06 -4.58 -3.24
C ARG A 175 -4.14 -3.54 -3.49
N PHE A 176 -5.36 -3.87 -3.10
CA PHE A 176 -6.46 -2.94 -3.02
C PHE A 176 -6.29 -2.13 -1.73
N ILE A 177 -6.09 -0.83 -1.86
CA ILE A 177 -5.99 0.13 -0.77
C ILE A 177 -7.23 1.01 -0.81
N VAL A 178 -7.88 1.17 0.35
CA VAL A 178 -8.93 2.16 0.56
C VAL A 178 -8.51 3.09 1.67
N ILE A 179 -8.50 4.39 1.38
CA ILE A 179 -8.35 5.44 2.38
C ILE A 179 -9.64 6.24 2.40
N GLY A 180 -10.20 6.44 3.59
CA GLY A 180 -11.39 7.27 3.77
C GLY A 180 -11.25 8.27 4.90
N ARG A 181 -11.95 9.39 4.77
CA ARG A 181 -12.01 10.46 5.79
C ARG A 181 -13.45 10.95 5.94
N ARG A 182 -13.87 11.27 7.17
CA ARG A 182 -15.24 11.75 7.46
C ARG A 182 -15.52 13.07 6.75
N GLY A 183 -16.69 13.17 6.10
CA GLY A 183 -17.16 14.37 5.40
C GLY A 183 -16.54 14.62 4.02
N GLU A 184 -15.50 13.88 3.62
CA GLU A 184 -14.91 13.98 2.28
C GLU A 184 -15.82 13.40 1.17
N ARG A 185 -15.47 13.74 -0.06
CA ARG A 185 -15.99 13.14 -1.30
C ARG A 185 -15.15 11.93 -1.71
N ASP A 186 -15.74 11.03 -2.48
CA ASP A 186 -14.99 9.90 -3.06
C ASP A 186 -13.89 10.41 -4.01
N ASN A 187 -12.75 9.70 -4.05
CA ASN A 187 -11.54 9.98 -4.82
C ASN A 187 -10.68 11.18 -4.35
N PHE A 188 -10.92 11.73 -3.14
CA PHE A 188 -10.25 12.94 -2.62
C PHE A 188 -8.71 12.85 -2.51
N MET A 189 -8.12 11.65 -2.40
CA MET A 189 -6.67 11.43 -2.35
C MET A 189 -6.06 10.81 -3.61
N ASP A 190 -6.87 10.52 -4.65
CA ASP A 190 -6.42 9.74 -5.81
C ASP A 190 -5.21 10.35 -6.53
N ALA A 191 -5.15 11.68 -6.65
CA ALA A 191 -3.99 12.35 -7.23
C ALA A 191 -2.78 12.34 -6.28
N SER A 192 -2.97 12.56 -4.98
CA SER A 192 -1.89 12.59 -3.97
C SER A 192 -1.11 11.28 -3.97
N ILE A 193 -1.82 10.15 -3.86
CA ILE A 193 -1.20 8.83 -3.74
C ILE A 193 -0.55 8.41 -5.06
N ARG A 194 -1.18 8.69 -6.21
CA ARG A 194 -0.57 8.41 -7.53
C ARG A 194 0.68 9.25 -7.78
N ASN A 195 0.73 10.49 -7.30
CA ASN A 195 1.89 11.38 -7.43
C ASN A 195 2.99 11.08 -6.39
N ALA A 196 2.68 10.29 -5.36
CA ALA A 196 3.65 9.72 -4.41
C ALA A 196 4.27 8.39 -4.90
N ALA A 197 3.86 7.90 -6.08
CA ALA A 197 4.53 6.79 -6.75
C ALA A 197 5.90 7.22 -7.29
N ALA A 198 6.90 6.35 -7.14
CA ALA A 198 8.14 6.45 -7.93
C ALA A 198 7.83 6.39 -9.44
N PRO A 199 8.65 7.00 -10.31
CA PRO A 199 8.46 6.92 -11.76
C PRO A 199 8.62 5.48 -12.29
N GLU A 200 9.50 4.70 -11.66
CA GLU A 200 9.83 3.32 -12.02
C GLU A 200 9.71 2.39 -10.80
N PRO A 201 9.46 1.08 -11.01
CA PRO A 201 9.30 0.13 -9.91
C PRO A 201 10.66 -0.21 -9.27
N MET A 202 10.73 -0.15 -7.93
CA MET A 202 11.95 -0.37 -7.15
C MET A 202 12.58 -1.75 -7.44
N PRO A 203 13.81 -1.82 -7.97
CA PRO A 203 14.52 -3.08 -8.18
C PRO A 203 15.02 -3.66 -6.86
N LEU A 204 15.27 -4.97 -6.80
CA LEU A 204 15.92 -5.60 -5.65
C LEU A 204 17.34 -5.05 -5.42
N ARG A 205 18.04 -4.61 -6.49
CA ARG A 205 19.32 -3.88 -6.43
C ARG A 205 19.25 -2.62 -5.55
N ALA A 206 18.11 -1.97 -5.42
CA ALA A 206 17.96 -0.81 -4.53
C ALA A 206 17.93 -1.19 -3.03
N LEU A 207 17.82 -2.49 -2.71
CA LEU A 207 17.94 -3.06 -1.36
C LEU A 207 19.29 -3.74 -1.13
N PHE A 208 19.82 -4.45 -2.12
CA PHE A 208 21.07 -5.23 -2.00
C PHE A 208 22.35 -4.49 -2.47
N GLY A 209 22.21 -3.39 -3.21
CA GLY A 209 23.31 -2.54 -3.65
C GLY A 209 24.16 -3.12 -4.78
N SER A 210 25.44 -2.76 -4.80
CA SER A 210 26.41 -3.16 -5.84
C SER A 210 27.01 -4.57 -5.64
N SER A 211 26.47 -5.39 -4.73
CA SER A 211 26.97 -6.74 -4.40
C SER A 211 26.91 -7.78 -5.54
N ILE A 212 26.52 -7.36 -6.74
CA ILE A 212 25.97 -8.16 -7.84
C ILE A 212 26.37 -7.68 -9.26
N GLY A 213 27.15 -6.61 -9.38
CA GLY A 213 27.83 -6.21 -10.64
C GLY A 213 26.97 -5.66 -11.79
N ASP A 214 27.63 -5.29 -12.90
CA ASP A 214 27.12 -4.35 -13.91
C ASP A 214 26.62 -4.99 -15.23
N HIS A 215 26.69 -6.32 -15.35
CA HIS A 215 26.37 -7.06 -16.58
C HIS A 215 25.64 -8.36 -16.28
N PHE A 216 24.78 -8.82 -17.20
CA PHE A 216 24.09 -10.11 -17.10
C PHE A 216 24.24 -10.97 -18.36
N TYR A 217 24.03 -12.28 -18.23
CA TYR A 217 24.18 -13.26 -19.31
C TYR A 217 22.82 -13.87 -19.72
N SER A 218 22.50 -13.81 -21.01
CA SER A 218 21.33 -14.43 -21.64
C SER A 218 21.79 -15.27 -22.82
N HIS A 219 21.60 -16.59 -22.76
CA HIS A 219 22.16 -17.53 -23.73
C HIS A 219 21.67 -17.24 -25.18
N PRO A 220 22.55 -17.28 -26.20
CA PRO A 220 22.18 -16.87 -27.55
C PRO A 220 21.44 -17.97 -28.31
N ARG A 221 20.57 -17.60 -29.26
CA ARG A 221 19.78 -18.55 -30.07
C ARG A 221 20.56 -19.24 -31.21
N ALA A 222 21.84 -18.94 -31.36
CA ALA A 222 22.77 -19.57 -32.29
C ALA A 222 24.22 -19.31 -31.81
N ALA A 223 25.15 -20.21 -32.11
CA ALA A 223 26.51 -20.21 -31.54
C ALA A 223 27.39 -19.00 -31.93
N ASP A 224 26.98 -18.23 -32.94
CA ASP A 224 27.64 -17.02 -33.45
C ASP A 224 27.25 -15.73 -32.71
N ARG A 225 26.22 -15.75 -31.85
CA ARG A 225 25.63 -14.53 -31.27
C ARG A 225 26.11 -14.26 -29.84
N ARG A 226 26.16 -12.97 -29.46
CA ARG A 226 26.58 -12.55 -28.11
C ARG A 226 25.58 -13.00 -27.03
N GLY A 227 26.12 -13.35 -25.87
CA GLY A 227 25.34 -13.73 -24.67
C GLY A 227 25.36 -12.72 -23.52
N VAL A 228 26.26 -11.73 -23.51
CA VAL A 228 26.37 -10.73 -22.42
C VAL A 228 25.65 -9.43 -22.79
N TRP A 229 25.01 -8.80 -21.81
CA TRP A 229 24.21 -7.58 -21.91
C TRP A 229 24.53 -6.66 -20.72
N SER A 230 24.55 -5.32 -20.90
CA SER A 230 24.65 -4.37 -19.78
C SER A 230 23.27 -4.14 -19.15
N VAL A 231 23.27 -3.63 -17.92
CA VAL A 231 22.04 -3.35 -17.15
C VAL A 231 21.31 -2.08 -17.60
N ASP A 232 21.89 -1.28 -18.50
CA ASP A 232 21.31 -0.03 -19.02
C ASP A 232 20.25 -0.25 -20.13
N GLY A 233 19.69 -1.47 -20.25
CA GLY A 233 18.71 -1.84 -21.28
C GLY A 233 17.87 -3.12 -20.98
N PRO A 234 16.73 -3.34 -21.68
CA PRO A 234 15.69 -4.32 -21.29
C PRO A 234 15.89 -5.81 -21.74
N GLY A 235 15.24 -6.79 -21.07
CA GLY A 235 15.40 -8.27 -21.25
C GLY A 235 14.19 -9.25 -20.98
N PRO A 236 14.37 -10.62 -20.98
CA PRO A 236 13.33 -11.72 -21.13
C PRO A 236 12.73 -12.49 -19.86
N THR A 237 12.06 -13.71 -19.93
CA THR A 237 10.95 -14.22 -18.97
C THR A 237 10.62 -15.79 -18.72
N VAL A 238 10.05 -16.33 -17.57
CA VAL A 238 10.15 -17.80 -17.04
C VAL A 238 9.04 -18.69 -16.28
N ARG A 239 9.34 -20.00 -15.85
CA ARG A 239 8.77 -21.11 -14.92
C ARG A 239 9.68 -22.45 -14.75
N ASN A 240 10.16 -23.25 -13.70
CA ASN A 240 10.52 -23.59 -10.85
C ASN A 240 9.70 -24.55 -9.75
N ALA A 241 10.38 -25.49 -8.96
CA ALA A 241 9.80 -26.51 -7.98
C ALA A 241 10.68 -26.98 -6.70
N ARG A 242 10.52 -28.13 -5.92
CA ARG A 242 11.21 -28.54 -4.58
C ARG A 242 11.59 -29.97 -4.01
N ARG A 243 12.67 -30.12 -3.17
CA ARG A 243 12.88 -31.11 -2.02
C ARG A 243 13.81 -30.65 -0.82
N PRO A 244 13.86 -31.32 0.38
CA PRO A 244 14.49 -30.85 1.67
C PRO A 244 15.70 -31.68 2.28
N GLN A 245 16.20 -31.32 3.50
CA GLN A 245 17.54 -31.65 4.11
C GLN A 245 17.50 -32.13 5.60
N PRO A 246 18.48 -32.91 6.15
CA PRO A 246 18.45 -33.54 7.50
C PRO A 246 19.26 -32.84 8.62
N ARG A 247 19.25 -33.40 9.85
CA ARG A 247 19.73 -32.79 11.12
C ARG A 247 21.24 -32.86 11.41
N SER A 248 22.01 -33.76 10.81
CA SER A 248 23.44 -33.97 11.10
C SER A 248 24.34 -33.17 10.15
N TYR A 249 24.05 -31.88 10.00
CA TYR A 249 24.70 -31.01 9.01
C TYR A 249 25.55 -29.95 9.70
N GLU A 250 26.86 -30.00 9.47
CA GLU A 250 27.75 -28.87 9.75
C GLU A 250 27.83 -27.95 8.51
N PRO A 251 27.94 -26.62 8.68
CA PRO A 251 27.95 -25.69 7.55
C PRO A 251 29.12 -25.92 6.59
N HIS A 252 28.83 -25.86 5.28
CA HIS A 252 29.86 -25.94 4.25
C HIS A 252 30.43 -24.55 3.94
N PRO A 253 31.68 -24.41 3.46
CA PRO A 253 32.22 -23.16 2.90
C PRO A 253 31.41 -22.48 1.76
N ASN A 254 30.29 -23.08 1.33
CA ASN A 254 29.37 -22.54 0.31
C ASN A 254 27.96 -22.27 0.88
N ASP A 255 27.77 -22.26 2.20
CA ASP A 255 26.50 -21.77 2.77
C ASP A 255 26.39 -20.27 2.51
N SER A 256 25.45 -19.94 1.61
CA SER A 256 25.28 -18.67 0.89
C SER A 256 26.36 -18.33 -0.17
N ASN A 257 26.10 -18.69 -1.43
CA ASN A 257 26.75 -18.14 -2.64
C ASN A 257 26.40 -16.65 -2.86
N PHE A 258 26.43 -15.81 -1.82
CA PHE A 258 26.05 -14.39 -1.90
C PHE A 258 26.93 -13.60 -2.89
N ALA A 259 28.21 -14.00 -3.03
CA ALA A 259 29.19 -13.33 -3.89
C ALA A 259 29.02 -13.58 -5.42
N GLU A 260 28.18 -14.54 -5.83
CA GLU A 260 28.04 -14.97 -7.24
C GLU A 260 26.61 -14.82 -7.80
N ALA A 261 25.66 -14.45 -6.94
CA ALA A 261 24.23 -14.57 -7.19
C ALA A 261 23.64 -13.46 -8.09
N GLN A 262 23.74 -13.61 -9.41
CA GLN A 262 23.16 -12.65 -10.38
C GLN A 262 21.61 -12.59 -10.39
N ALA A 263 20.93 -13.52 -9.74
CA ALA A 263 19.46 -13.58 -9.69
C ALA A 263 18.95 -14.35 -8.45
N ILE A 264 17.71 -14.08 -8.03
CA ILE A 264 17.06 -14.77 -6.90
C ILE A 264 16.05 -15.82 -7.33
N TYR A 265 16.05 -16.95 -6.62
CA TYR A 265 14.98 -17.94 -6.65
C TYR A 265 13.78 -17.41 -5.83
N MET A 266 12.57 -17.52 -6.39
CA MET A 266 11.30 -17.44 -5.66
C MET A 266 10.41 -18.63 -6.08
N ARG A 267 9.58 -19.19 -5.19
CA ARG A 267 8.55 -20.13 -5.65
C ARG A 267 7.52 -19.38 -6.48
N PRO A 268 7.24 -19.82 -7.71
CA PRO A 268 6.11 -19.34 -8.47
C PRO A 268 4.77 -19.97 -8.08
N PHE A 269 3.72 -19.37 -8.61
CA PHE A 269 2.35 -19.84 -8.50
C PHE A 269 1.91 -20.48 -9.82
N PHE A 270 1.39 -21.71 -9.75
CA PHE A 270 1.19 -22.61 -10.91
C PHE A 270 2.48 -22.73 -11.76
N ASP A 271 2.30 -22.97 -13.06
CA ASP A 271 3.30 -22.59 -14.05
C ASP A 271 3.43 -21.05 -14.00
N GLY A 272 4.39 -20.52 -13.24
CA GLY A 272 4.71 -19.09 -13.12
C GLY A 272 6.21 -18.87 -12.94
N ARG A 273 6.71 -17.63 -12.97
CA ARG A 273 8.17 -17.37 -12.94
C ARG A 273 8.78 -17.22 -11.54
N GLY A 274 10.04 -17.62 -11.42
CA GLY A 274 10.66 -17.99 -10.14
C GLY A 274 12.18 -18.06 -10.14
N VAL A 275 12.87 -17.64 -11.20
CA VAL A 275 14.10 -16.85 -11.07
C VAL A 275 13.78 -15.42 -11.53
N TRP A 276 14.31 -14.44 -10.81
CA TRP A 276 14.07 -13.02 -11.02
C TRP A 276 15.39 -12.27 -10.98
N SER A 277 15.62 -11.35 -11.92
CA SER A 277 16.80 -10.50 -11.89
C SER A 277 16.73 -9.55 -10.70
N LEU A 278 17.88 -9.17 -10.18
CA LEU A 278 17.96 -8.18 -9.11
C LEU A 278 17.62 -6.76 -9.61
N ASP A 279 17.69 -6.53 -10.92
CA ASP A 279 17.26 -5.30 -11.60
C ASP A 279 15.73 -5.17 -11.78
N GLU A 280 14.96 -6.10 -11.22
CA GLU A 280 13.51 -5.98 -11.20
C GLU A 280 12.91 -6.30 -9.83
N SER A 281 11.74 -5.72 -9.54
CA SER A 281 11.00 -6.05 -8.33
C SER A 281 10.52 -7.51 -8.35
N ALA A 282 10.63 -8.17 -7.21
CA ALA A 282 10.24 -9.56 -6.94
C ALA A 282 8.75 -9.87 -7.25
N PRO A 283 8.32 -11.14 -7.32
CA PRO A 283 6.90 -11.48 -7.22
C PRO A 283 6.41 -11.24 -5.78
N ALA A 284 5.08 -11.26 -5.58
CA ALA A 284 4.52 -11.29 -4.23
C ALA A 284 5.09 -12.50 -3.44
N ILE A 285 5.75 -12.24 -2.30
CA ILE A 285 6.34 -13.28 -1.47
C ILE A 285 5.25 -14.14 -0.82
N VAL A 286 5.51 -15.45 -0.77
CA VAL A 286 4.65 -16.46 -0.13
C VAL A 286 5.48 -17.27 0.86
N ARG A 287 4.83 -18.01 1.78
CA ARG A 287 5.50 -18.92 2.73
C ARG A 287 6.49 -19.87 2.07
N THR A 288 6.24 -20.16 0.80
CA THR A 288 7.05 -21.04 -0.02
C THR A 288 8.14 -20.32 -0.81
N SER A 289 8.53 -19.06 -0.58
CA SER A 289 9.59 -18.44 -1.41
C SER A 289 11.01 -19.00 -1.14
N ARG A 290 11.28 -19.47 0.09
CA ARG A 290 12.64 -19.70 0.66
C ARG A 290 13.29 -21.09 0.52
N GLU A 291 12.68 -22.00 -0.22
CA GLU A 291 13.12 -23.42 -0.23
C GLU A 291 13.63 -23.82 -1.63
N LYS A 292 14.58 -24.76 -1.74
CA LYS A 292 15.40 -25.07 -2.95
C LYS A 292 14.61 -25.58 -4.19
N PRO A 293 15.19 -25.70 -5.40
CA PRO A 293 14.56 -26.35 -6.58
C PRO A 293 14.08 -27.82 -6.43
N ARG A 294 13.32 -28.37 -7.42
CA ARG A 294 13.24 -29.83 -7.74
C ARG A 294 14.04 -30.04 -9.01
N GLN A 295 14.47 -31.29 -9.22
CA GLN A 295 14.21 -32.03 -10.46
C GLN A 295 13.06 -31.47 -11.33
N SER A 296 11.76 -31.73 -11.12
CA SER A 296 10.68 -31.39 -12.09
C SER A 296 10.53 -29.94 -12.66
N TYR A 297 11.40 -28.98 -12.34
CA TYR A 297 11.55 -27.66 -12.98
C TYR A 297 13.05 -27.29 -13.16
N LEU A 298 14.02 -27.95 -12.50
CA LEU A 298 15.41 -28.04 -13.00
C LEU A 298 15.47 -28.84 -14.33
N ASP A 299 14.71 -29.93 -14.41
CA ASP A 299 14.47 -30.76 -15.60
C ASP A 299 13.60 -30.03 -16.63
N LYS A 300 12.84 -29.01 -16.19
CA LYS A 300 11.85 -28.25 -16.98
C LYS A 300 11.77 -26.77 -16.55
N PRO A 301 12.84 -25.98 -16.75
CA PRO A 301 12.75 -24.53 -16.71
C PRO A 301 12.01 -24.06 -17.98
N HIS A 302 11.70 -22.78 -18.04
CA HIS A 302 10.97 -22.16 -19.15
C HIS A 302 11.79 -21.00 -19.71
N HIS A 303 11.26 -20.39 -20.76
CA HIS A 303 11.97 -19.64 -21.79
C HIS A 303 12.57 -18.26 -21.42
N GLY A 304 13.23 -18.13 -20.26
CA GLY A 304 13.98 -16.91 -19.93
C GLY A 304 14.24 -16.62 -18.45
N ASP A 305 14.55 -17.62 -17.61
CA ASP A 305 15.07 -17.41 -16.25
C ASP A 305 16.39 -16.66 -16.46
N PRO A 306 16.59 -15.46 -15.88
CA PRO A 306 17.75 -14.65 -16.20
C PRO A 306 19.07 -15.32 -15.83
N SER A 307 19.03 -16.32 -14.94
CA SER A 307 20.04 -17.38 -14.82
C SER A 307 19.37 -18.70 -14.40
N PRO A 308 19.99 -19.88 -14.63
CA PRO A 308 19.40 -21.17 -14.25
C PRO A 308 18.94 -21.25 -12.79
N ALA A 309 17.81 -21.91 -12.54
CA ALA A 309 17.28 -22.12 -11.19
C ALA A 309 18.22 -22.89 -10.22
N SER A 310 19.26 -23.55 -10.74
CA SER A 310 20.33 -24.18 -9.98
C SER A 310 21.41 -23.20 -9.49
N THR A 311 21.58 -22.06 -10.14
CA THR A 311 22.55 -21.00 -9.78
C THR A 311 21.90 -19.76 -9.16
N ALA A 312 20.56 -19.67 -9.17
CA ALA A 312 19.81 -18.60 -8.54
C ALA A 312 19.80 -18.72 -6.99
N TYR A 313 20.00 -17.60 -6.29
CA TYR A 313 20.09 -17.56 -4.83
C TYR A 313 18.74 -17.84 -4.16
N VAL A 314 18.71 -18.82 -3.25
CA VAL A 314 17.51 -19.20 -2.49
C VAL A 314 17.42 -18.36 -1.22
N LEU A 315 16.41 -17.49 -1.18
CA LEU A 315 16.21 -16.49 -0.14
C LEU A 315 16.17 -17.08 1.28
N THR A 316 16.90 -16.46 2.21
CA THR A 316 16.76 -16.70 3.64
C THR A 316 15.47 -16.08 4.20
N GLN A 317 15.20 -16.31 5.49
CA GLN A 317 14.09 -15.66 6.18
C GLN A 317 14.32 -14.15 6.35
N SER A 318 15.58 -13.74 6.55
CA SER A 318 15.99 -12.34 6.62
C SER A 318 15.80 -11.63 5.29
N ASP A 319 16.20 -12.24 4.17
CA ASP A 319 16.01 -11.65 2.82
C ASP A 319 14.51 -11.43 2.52
N VAL A 320 13.67 -12.40 2.89
CA VAL A 320 12.22 -12.30 2.77
C VAL A 320 11.64 -11.18 3.65
N SER A 321 12.17 -11.00 4.86
CA SER A 321 11.82 -9.89 5.77
C SER A 321 12.17 -8.53 5.16
N LEU A 322 13.38 -8.40 4.60
CA LEU A 322 13.90 -7.16 4.02
C LEU A 322 13.18 -6.80 2.71
N ILE A 323 12.91 -7.77 1.82
CA ILE A 323 12.15 -7.53 0.57
C ILE A 323 10.68 -7.16 0.86
N GLN A 324 10.13 -7.57 2.00
CA GLN A 324 8.82 -7.12 2.49
C GLN A 324 8.88 -5.71 3.10
N GLY A 325 10.07 -5.21 3.44
CA GLY A 325 10.30 -3.86 3.98
C GLY A 325 10.39 -3.77 5.51
N PHE A 326 10.58 -4.89 6.22
CA PHE A 326 10.96 -4.84 7.65
C PHE A 326 12.47 -4.58 7.80
N PRO A 327 12.93 -3.85 8.84
CA PRO A 327 14.34 -3.53 9.03
C PRO A 327 15.20 -4.75 9.42
N VAL A 328 16.52 -4.63 9.27
CA VAL A 328 17.50 -5.67 9.68
C VAL A 328 17.43 -6.00 11.17
N SER A 329 17.07 -5.01 12.00
CA SER A 329 16.90 -5.14 13.45
C SER A 329 15.63 -5.86 13.90
N TRP A 330 14.78 -6.32 12.97
CA TRP A 330 13.46 -6.85 13.32
C TRP A 330 13.53 -8.23 13.98
N ASP A 331 13.15 -8.30 15.25
CA ASP A 331 13.27 -9.50 16.06
C ASP A 331 12.13 -10.52 15.82
N TRP A 332 12.46 -11.54 15.04
CA TRP A 332 11.62 -12.72 14.80
C TRP A 332 11.81 -13.85 15.83
N SER A 333 12.60 -13.65 16.90
CA SER A 333 12.89 -14.68 17.93
C SER A 333 11.62 -15.25 18.59
N GLY A 334 11.75 -16.42 19.23
CA GLY A 334 10.62 -17.09 19.91
C GLY A 334 9.46 -17.53 18.99
N SER A 335 9.57 -17.35 17.67
CA SER A 335 8.55 -17.67 16.68
C SER A 335 9.03 -18.83 15.81
N LEU A 336 8.14 -19.76 15.42
CA LEU A 336 8.55 -20.84 14.51
C LEU A 336 8.80 -20.27 13.12
N SER A 337 9.83 -20.75 12.40
CA SER A 337 10.18 -20.23 11.07
C SER A 337 9.01 -20.29 10.07
N ARG A 338 8.12 -21.29 10.17
CA ARG A 338 6.91 -21.39 9.34
C ARG A 338 5.87 -20.27 9.63
N ASP A 339 5.84 -19.79 10.87
CA ASP A 339 4.89 -18.80 11.36
C ASP A 339 5.43 -17.39 11.01
N VAL A 340 6.75 -17.18 11.13
CA VAL A 340 7.47 -16.00 10.62
C VAL A 340 7.24 -15.82 9.11
N ASP A 341 7.37 -16.88 8.33
CA ASP A 341 7.04 -16.86 6.89
C ASP A 341 5.60 -16.42 6.61
N GLN A 342 4.66 -16.87 7.43
CA GLN A 342 3.24 -16.56 7.28
C GLN A 342 2.94 -15.12 7.70
N MET A 343 3.62 -14.61 8.73
CA MET A 343 3.58 -13.21 9.16
C MET A 343 4.11 -12.27 8.06
N ILE A 344 5.32 -12.52 7.56
CA ILE A 344 5.95 -11.68 6.51
C ILE A 344 5.11 -11.72 5.22
N ALA A 345 4.66 -12.89 4.77
CA ALA A 345 3.86 -13.00 3.55
C ALA A 345 2.51 -12.27 3.66
N ASN A 346 1.87 -12.28 4.83
CA ASN A 346 0.58 -11.62 5.07
C ASN A 346 0.70 -10.10 5.26
N ALA A 347 1.78 -9.63 5.90
CA ALA A 347 1.95 -8.23 6.31
C ALA A 347 1.69 -7.21 5.19
N VAL A 348 1.17 -6.04 5.55
CA VAL A 348 1.30 -4.84 4.71
C VAL A 348 2.78 -4.42 4.72
N PRO A 349 3.41 -4.14 3.57
CA PRO A 349 4.80 -3.66 3.54
C PRO A 349 4.95 -2.32 4.30
N PRO A 350 5.89 -2.19 5.25
CA PRO A 350 6.08 -0.95 6.00
C PRO A 350 6.35 0.29 5.14
N PRO A 351 7.18 0.25 4.07
CA PRO A 351 7.39 1.42 3.22
C PRO A 351 6.13 1.91 2.49
N LEU A 352 5.25 0.98 2.09
CA LEU A 352 3.94 1.32 1.51
C LEU A 352 3.04 1.98 2.58
N ALA A 353 2.94 1.39 3.77
CA ALA A 353 2.18 1.95 4.88
C ALA A 353 2.69 3.35 5.29
N ARG A 354 4.01 3.57 5.27
CA ARG A 354 4.63 4.87 5.52
C ARG A 354 4.26 5.90 4.47
N ILE A 355 4.32 5.58 3.18
CA ILE A 355 3.94 6.55 2.13
C ILE A 355 2.45 6.90 2.21
N LEU A 356 1.58 5.91 2.47
CA LEU A 356 0.15 6.14 2.68
C LEU A 356 -0.12 7.02 3.92
N GLY A 357 0.57 6.75 5.04
CA GLY A 357 0.51 7.57 6.25
C GLY A 357 0.99 9.00 6.02
N SER A 358 2.13 9.18 5.34
CA SER A 358 2.67 10.50 4.98
C SER A 358 1.70 11.31 4.12
N GLU A 359 1.06 10.70 3.12
CA GLU A 359 0.05 11.40 2.31
C GLU A 359 -1.22 11.76 3.10
N ILE A 360 -1.59 10.94 4.10
CA ILE A 360 -2.69 11.26 5.03
C ILE A 360 -2.32 12.45 5.92
N LEU A 361 -1.13 12.48 6.50
CA LEU A 361 -0.68 13.58 7.36
C LEU A 361 -0.59 14.90 6.57
N LYS A 362 0.02 14.90 5.38
CA LYS A 362 0.00 16.05 4.46
C LYS A 362 -1.41 16.54 4.15
N ARG A 363 -2.38 15.62 4.02
CA ARG A 363 -3.79 15.97 3.76
C ARG A 363 -4.55 16.38 5.03
N HIS A 364 -4.14 15.94 6.21
CA HIS A 364 -4.74 16.36 7.47
C HIS A 364 -4.30 17.79 7.83
N PHE A 365 -3.00 18.10 7.72
CA PHE A 365 -2.44 19.43 7.98
C PHE A 365 -2.58 20.43 6.81
N GLY A 366 -3.18 20.03 5.69
CA GLY A 366 -3.51 20.92 4.57
C GLY A 366 -2.37 21.23 3.59
N GLU A 367 -1.22 20.57 3.74
CA GLU A 367 -0.08 20.63 2.81
C GLU A 367 -0.43 20.10 1.41
N SER A 368 -1.31 19.09 1.34
CA SER A 368 -1.86 18.58 0.08
C SER A 368 -3.33 18.96 -0.11
N SER A 369 -3.74 19.16 -1.36
CA SER A 369 -5.10 19.53 -1.76
C SER A 369 -5.55 18.69 -2.97
N PRO A 370 -6.86 18.64 -3.29
CA PRO A 370 -7.34 17.94 -4.48
C PRO A 370 -6.74 18.54 -5.77
N GLU A 371 -6.45 17.70 -6.76
CA GLU A 371 -6.03 18.17 -8.09
C GLU A 371 -7.25 18.66 -8.87
N VAL A 372 -7.12 19.79 -9.59
CA VAL A 372 -8.18 20.35 -10.44
C VAL A 372 -8.12 19.68 -11.83
N PRO A 373 -9.01 18.71 -12.15
CA PRO A 373 -8.81 17.80 -13.28
C PRO A 373 -8.87 18.52 -14.64
N GLY A 374 -8.12 18.04 -15.62
CA GLY A 374 -8.03 18.68 -16.95
C GLY A 374 -9.38 18.83 -17.67
N ASN A 375 -10.28 17.86 -17.50
CA ASN A 375 -11.62 17.86 -18.08
C ASN A 375 -12.61 18.85 -17.43
N PHE A 376 -12.33 19.38 -16.23
CA PHE A 376 -13.05 20.55 -15.71
C PHE A 376 -12.74 21.80 -16.55
N GLY A 377 -11.47 22.01 -16.90
CA GLY A 377 -11.06 23.10 -17.78
C GLY A 377 -11.70 23.01 -19.16
N GLN A 378 -11.78 21.80 -19.72
CA GLN A 378 -12.48 21.53 -20.99
C GLN A 378 -14.00 21.81 -20.89
N TRP A 379 -14.63 21.53 -19.75
CA TRP A 379 -16.05 21.87 -19.53
C TRP A 379 -16.26 23.39 -19.43
N LEU A 380 -15.43 24.10 -18.67
CA LEU A 380 -15.49 25.57 -18.59
C LEU A 380 -15.33 26.21 -19.97
N ALA A 381 -14.39 25.74 -20.79
CA ALA A 381 -14.23 26.20 -22.17
C ALA A 381 -15.49 25.93 -23.03
N LYS A 382 -16.12 24.76 -22.88
CA LYS A 382 -17.40 24.43 -23.53
C LYS A 382 -18.59 25.27 -23.06
N THR A 383 -18.50 25.93 -21.90
CA THR A 383 -19.46 26.97 -21.47
C THR A 383 -19.13 28.37 -22.01
N GLY A 384 -18.26 28.49 -23.03
CA GLY A 384 -17.91 29.75 -23.67
C GLY A 384 -16.88 30.61 -22.92
N LYS A 385 -16.31 30.11 -21.82
CA LYS A 385 -15.33 30.87 -21.01
C LYS A 385 -13.98 30.92 -21.74
N ARG A 386 -13.44 32.13 -21.96
CA ARG A 386 -12.13 32.37 -22.58
C ARG A 386 -11.00 31.66 -21.80
N PRO A 387 -9.88 31.23 -22.43
CA PRO A 387 -8.82 30.47 -21.76
C PRO A 387 -8.29 31.08 -20.46
N GLN A 388 -8.09 32.40 -20.40
CA GLN A 388 -7.67 33.08 -19.17
C GLN A 388 -8.70 32.95 -18.03
N VAL A 389 -9.99 32.97 -18.34
CA VAL A 389 -11.07 32.77 -17.35
C VAL A 389 -11.07 31.34 -16.84
N VAL A 390 -10.83 30.36 -17.73
CA VAL A 390 -10.68 28.94 -17.35
C VAL A 390 -9.50 28.76 -16.40
N ALA A 391 -8.33 29.33 -16.70
CA ALA A 391 -7.15 29.29 -15.84
C ALA A 391 -7.42 29.95 -14.47
N ASN A 392 -8.01 31.14 -14.46
CA ASN A 392 -8.35 31.87 -13.24
C ASN A 392 -9.35 31.07 -12.36
N VAL A 393 -10.35 30.42 -12.95
CA VAL A 393 -11.31 29.57 -12.20
C VAL A 393 -10.62 28.32 -11.64
N LYS A 394 -9.77 27.62 -12.41
CA LYS A 394 -8.98 26.49 -11.90
C LYS A 394 -8.11 26.90 -10.70
N TRP A 395 -7.41 28.03 -10.80
CA TRP A 395 -6.56 28.54 -9.73
C TRP A 395 -7.38 28.89 -8.48
N ARG A 396 -8.48 29.64 -8.64
CA ARG A 396 -9.39 30.01 -7.53
C ARG A 396 -10.00 28.80 -6.82
N ALA A 397 -10.34 27.74 -7.54
CA ALA A 397 -10.81 26.49 -6.92
C ALA A 397 -9.73 25.84 -6.05
N LYS A 398 -8.47 25.78 -6.53
CA LYS A 398 -7.35 25.28 -5.72
C LYS A 398 -7.10 26.15 -4.47
N GLN A 399 -7.15 27.48 -4.60
CA GLN A 399 -7.05 28.40 -3.45
C GLN A 399 -8.16 28.17 -2.42
N ALA A 400 -9.40 27.94 -2.87
CA ALA A 400 -10.53 27.63 -1.98
C ALA A 400 -10.30 26.34 -1.18
N TRP A 401 -9.75 25.27 -1.79
CA TRP A 401 -9.38 24.06 -1.03
C TRP A 401 -8.20 24.26 -0.09
N GLN A 402 -7.24 25.14 -0.40
CA GLN A 402 -6.15 25.44 0.53
C GLN A 402 -6.68 26.19 1.78
N LEU A 403 -7.63 27.13 1.61
CA LEU A 403 -8.35 27.75 2.74
C LEU A 403 -9.15 26.74 3.57
N LEU A 404 -9.71 25.71 2.92
CA LEU A 404 -10.39 24.58 3.56
C LEU A 404 -9.43 23.54 4.18
N GLY A 405 -8.11 23.73 4.16
CA GLY A 405 -7.15 22.74 4.69
C GLY A 405 -7.09 21.43 3.88
N GLY A 406 -7.20 21.52 2.56
CA GLY A 406 -7.10 20.38 1.64
C GLY A 406 -8.36 19.50 1.50
N ARG A 407 -9.46 19.87 2.16
CA ARG A 407 -10.72 19.12 2.20
C ARG A 407 -11.52 19.23 0.88
N ASP A 408 -12.00 18.11 0.34
CA ASP A 408 -13.03 18.03 -0.70
C ASP A 408 -14.36 17.61 -0.06
N LEU A 409 -15.08 18.57 0.53
CA LEU A 409 -16.24 18.26 1.36
C LEU A 409 -17.44 17.79 0.52
N ARG A 410 -18.07 16.68 0.92
CA ARG A 410 -19.21 16.06 0.21
C ARG A 410 -20.46 16.94 0.21
N CYS A 411 -20.76 17.58 1.33
CA CYS A 411 -21.95 18.42 1.52
C CYS A 411 -21.69 19.87 1.08
N ARG A 412 -22.42 20.34 0.04
CA ARG A 412 -22.36 21.73 -0.46
C ARG A 412 -22.57 22.78 0.64
N GLY A 413 -23.43 22.50 1.63
CA GLY A 413 -23.73 23.43 2.73
C GLY A 413 -22.58 23.54 3.74
N ALA A 414 -22.05 22.41 4.21
CA ALA A 414 -20.90 22.37 5.11
C ALA A 414 -19.64 22.96 4.45
N GLU A 415 -19.47 22.71 3.13
CA GLU A 415 -18.39 23.32 2.35
C GLU A 415 -18.49 24.84 2.26
N ALA A 416 -19.69 25.36 1.99
CA ALA A 416 -19.91 26.81 1.95
C ALA A 416 -19.63 27.45 3.31
N LEU A 417 -20.12 26.85 4.40
CA LEU A 417 -19.89 27.34 5.77
C LEU A 417 -18.40 27.36 6.13
N ALA A 418 -17.71 26.22 5.99
CA ALA A 418 -16.28 26.12 6.29
C ALA A 418 -15.43 27.08 5.43
N LEU A 419 -15.83 27.34 4.18
CA LEU A 419 -15.17 28.33 3.33
C LEU A 419 -15.44 29.76 3.81
N GLU A 420 -16.66 30.12 4.23
CA GLU A 420 -16.93 31.44 4.83
C GLU A 420 -16.15 31.67 6.12
N GLU A 421 -16.07 30.66 6.99
CA GLU A 421 -15.29 30.71 8.23
C GLU A 421 -13.80 30.93 7.94
N ALA A 422 -13.20 30.09 7.07
CA ALA A 422 -11.81 30.23 6.66
C ALA A 422 -11.54 31.60 5.99
N MET A 423 -12.35 32.00 5.01
CA MET A 423 -12.21 33.31 4.34
C MET A 423 -12.39 34.50 5.29
N SER A 424 -13.06 34.32 6.44
CA SER A 424 -13.26 35.36 7.45
C SER A 424 -12.11 35.41 8.46
N ARG A 425 -11.57 34.26 8.86
CA ARG A 425 -10.32 34.17 9.64
C ARG A 425 -9.15 34.80 8.89
N GLU A 426 -9.02 34.54 7.58
CA GLU A 426 -8.00 35.14 6.72
C GLU A 426 -8.31 36.59 6.28
N GLY A 427 -9.34 37.25 6.86
CA GLY A 427 -9.63 38.68 6.63
C GLY A 427 -9.94 39.09 5.18
N LEU A 428 -10.35 38.16 4.31
CA LEU A 428 -10.31 38.40 2.86
C LEU A 428 -11.34 39.43 2.36
N PRO A 429 -10.96 40.34 1.43
CA PRO A 429 -11.89 41.29 0.81
C PRO A 429 -13.09 40.61 0.12
N CYS A 430 -14.26 41.26 0.19
CA CYS A 430 -15.53 40.72 -0.32
C CYS A 430 -15.46 40.23 -1.79
N ALA A 431 -14.72 40.94 -2.65
CA ALA A 431 -14.47 40.52 -4.03
C ALA A 431 -13.76 39.16 -4.13
N LYS A 432 -12.69 38.93 -3.35
CA LYS A 432 -12.00 37.63 -3.28
C LYS A 432 -12.93 36.53 -2.75
N LYS A 433 -13.74 36.82 -1.72
CA LYS A 433 -14.74 35.87 -1.22
C LYS A 433 -15.74 35.47 -2.31
N SER A 434 -16.27 36.45 -3.05
CA SER A 434 -17.19 36.21 -4.17
C SER A 434 -16.55 35.38 -5.30
N ASP A 435 -15.26 35.57 -5.57
CA ASP A 435 -14.53 34.82 -6.60
C ASP A 435 -14.30 33.35 -6.21
N PHE A 436 -13.90 33.08 -4.96
CA PHE A 436 -13.68 31.71 -4.47
C PHE A 436 -14.98 30.90 -4.39
N ARG A 437 -16.07 31.48 -3.84
CA ARG A 437 -17.42 30.88 -3.89
C ARG A 437 -17.83 30.46 -5.30
N ARG A 438 -17.59 31.34 -6.29
CA ARG A 438 -17.97 31.12 -7.69
C ARG A 438 -17.16 30.02 -8.34
N ALA A 439 -15.84 29.99 -8.11
CA ALA A 439 -14.95 28.98 -8.66
C ALA A 439 -15.24 27.57 -8.10
N LEU A 440 -15.52 27.47 -6.80
CA LEU A 440 -15.90 26.21 -6.17
C LEU A 440 -17.30 25.75 -6.62
N ARG A 441 -18.26 26.67 -6.78
CA ARG A 441 -19.58 26.37 -7.36
C ARG A 441 -19.49 25.84 -8.80
N ASP A 442 -18.77 26.55 -9.68
CA ASP A 442 -18.47 26.11 -11.06
C ASP A 442 -17.94 24.66 -11.06
N PHE A 443 -17.08 24.30 -10.09
CA PHE A 443 -16.53 22.95 -9.94
C PHE A 443 -17.54 21.89 -9.48
N ARG A 444 -18.42 22.20 -8.50
CA ARG A 444 -19.45 21.25 -8.04
C ARG A 444 -20.51 21.00 -9.11
N ASP A 445 -20.92 22.05 -9.81
CA ASP A 445 -21.88 21.95 -10.92
C ASP A 445 -21.29 21.12 -12.09
N TRP A 446 -19.98 21.20 -12.33
CA TRP A 446 -19.26 20.29 -13.23
C TRP A 446 -19.24 18.83 -12.74
N GLN A 447 -18.88 18.58 -11.47
CA GLN A 447 -18.82 17.22 -10.92
C GLN A 447 -20.17 16.50 -11.03
N GLU A 448 -21.27 17.19 -10.75
CA GLU A 448 -22.63 16.65 -10.88
C GLU A 448 -23.02 16.43 -12.36
N ASN A 449 -22.56 17.27 -13.28
CA ASN A 449 -22.72 17.07 -14.72
C ASN A 449 -21.95 15.82 -15.24
N VAL A 450 -20.80 15.49 -14.64
CA VAL A 450 -20.05 14.26 -14.96
C VAL A 450 -20.71 13.03 -14.34
N SER A 451 -21.13 13.10 -13.08
CA SER A 451 -21.80 11.99 -12.37
C SER A 451 -23.12 11.59 -13.02
N SER A 452 -23.97 12.56 -13.39
CA SER A 452 -25.24 12.32 -14.10
C SER A 452 -25.06 11.74 -15.51
N LYS A 453 -23.93 12.01 -16.17
CA LYS A 453 -23.56 11.35 -17.44
C LYS A 453 -23.05 9.92 -17.23
N ARG A 454 -22.26 9.66 -16.19
CA ARG A 454 -21.83 8.28 -15.84
C ARG A 454 -23.02 7.39 -15.51
N GLY A 455 -24.00 7.90 -14.77
CA GLY A 455 -25.26 7.17 -14.46
C GLY A 455 -26.20 6.93 -15.66
N ARG A 456 -25.87 7.39 -16.87
CA ARG A 456 -26.65 7.15 -18.10
C ARG A 456 -26.05 6.07 -19.01
N HIS A 457 -24.88 5.54 -18.71
CA HIS A 457 -24.39 4.32 -19.36
C HIS A 457 -24.77 3.11 -18.51
N PRO A 458 -25.49 2.11 -19.05
CA PRO A 458 -25.61 0.83 -18.37
C PRO A 458 -24.22 0.19 -18.24
N ALA A 459 -23.97 -0.50 -17.13
CA ALA A 459 -22.75 -1.26 -16.95
C ALA A 459 -22.64 -2.35 -18.04
N ARG A 460 -21.42 -2.50 -18.58
CA ARG A 460 -21.00 -3.57 -19.48
C ARG A 460 -19.80 -4.28 -18.86
#